data_AF-A0A7Y7EBM5-F1
#
_entry.id   AF-A0A7Y7EBM5-F1
#
_cell.length_a   1.000
_cell.length_b   1.000
_cell.length_c   1.000
_cell.angle_alpha   90.00
_cell.angle_beta   90.00
_cell.angle_gamma   90.00
#
_symmetry.space_group_name_H-M   'P 1'
#
loop_
_entity.id
_entity.type
_entity.pdbx_description
1 polymer ?
#
loop_
_entity_poly.entity_id
_entity_poly.type
_entity_poly.pdbx_seq_one_letter_code
_entity_poly.pdbx_strand_id
1 'polypeptide(L)'
;MGGGLFFMLYARFSPFLYFKHAIQVLAGKYHEEDKEGQISHYEALSTALAATVGMGNISGVAVAITMGGPGAIFWMWVSAFFGIATKFFTCTLAVMFRGRDSEGEVR
;
A
#
# COMPACT_ATOMS: atom_id res chain seq x y z
N MET A 1 11.06 13.52 4.18
CA MET A 1 10.12 14.16 3.21
C MET A 1 10.74 14.34 1.81
N GLY A 2 12.05 14.59 1.64
CA GLY A 2 12.66 14.81 0.31
C GLY A 2 12.74 13.59 -0.62
N GLY A 3 12.99 12.38 -0.09
CA GLY A 3 13.06 11.15 -0.92
C GLY A 3 11.72 10.76 -1.54
N GLY A 4 10.59 10.98 -0.84
CA GLY A 4 9.26 10.64 -1.33
C GLY A 4 8.81 11.52 -2.51
N LEU A 5 9.19 12.80 -2.52
CA LEU A 5 8.88 13.72 -3.62
C LEU A 5 9.66 13.37 -4.90
N PHE A 6 10.93 12.99 -4.78
CA PHE A 6 11.76 12.55 -5.90
C PHE A 6 11.19 11.28 -6.56
N PHE A 7 10.84 10.27 -5.76
CA PHE A 7 10.23 9.05 -6.27
C PHE A 7 8.84 9.29 -6.86
N MET A 8 8.04 10.19 -6.29
CA MET A 8 6.70 10.52 -6.79
C MET A 8 6.73 11.25 -8.14
N LEU A 9 7.69 12.16 -8.34
CA LEU A 9 7.92 12.82 -9.63
C LEU A 9 8.50 11.83 -10.67
N TYR A 10 9.46 10.99 -10.26
CA TYR A 10 10.04 9.95 -11.14
C TYR A 10 9.00 8.88 -11.55
N ALA A 11 8.07 8.54 -10.64
CA ALA A 11 6.97 7.61 -10.89
C ALA A 11 5.95 8.10 -11.92
N ARG A 12 5.98 9.37 -12.36
CA ARG A 12 4.94 9.98 -13.24
C ARG A 12 3.51 9.69 -12.78
N PHE A 13 3.22 9.76 -11.47
CA PHE A 13 1.88 9.43 -10.94
C PHE A 13 1.37 8.01 -11.23
N SER A 14 2.25 7.08 -11.62
CA SER A 14 1.93 5.69 -11.98
C SER A 14 1.04 4.97 -10.95
N PRO A 15 1.25 5.04 -9.61
CA PRO A 15 0.39 4.34 -8.65
C PRO A 15 -1.10 4.73 -8.73
N PHE A 16 -1.40 5.98 -9.10
CA PHE A 16 -2.77 6.46 -9.26
C PHE A 16 -3.41 6.02 -10.57
N LEU A 17 -2.62 5.85 -11.63
CA LEU A 17 -3.09 5.36 -12.93
C LEU A 17 -3.40 3.86 -12.91
N TYR A 18 -2.59 3.06 -12.21
CA TYR A 18 -2.78 1.62 -12.08
C TYR A 18 -3.78 1.21 -10.98
N PHE A 19 -4.33 2.17 -10.23
CA PHE A 19 -5.34 1.90 -9.19
C PHE A 19 -6.56 1.15 -9.72
N LYS A 20 -7.04 1.51 -10.92
CA LYS A 20 -8.15 0.79 -11.59
C LYS A 20 -7.79 -0.66 -11.92
N HIS A 21 -6.55 -0.90 -12.35
CA HIS A 21 -6.07 -2.26 -12.64
C HIS A 21 -5.95 -3.08 -11.36
N ALA A 22 -5.44 -2.50 -10.27
CA ALA A 22 -5.37 -3.16 -8.96
C ALA A 22 -6.76 -3.58 -8.45
N ILE A 23 -7.77 -2.72 -8.58
CA ILE A 23 -9.17 -3.06 -8.22
C ILE A 23 -9.68 -4.22 -9.08
N GLN A 24 -9.38 -4.25 -10.38
CA GLN A 24 -9.81 -5.34 -11.26
C GLN A 24 -9.14 -6.68 -10.90
N VAL A 25 -7.88 -6.66 -10.47
CA VAL A 25 -7.17 -7.85 -9.96
C VAL A 25 -7.82 -8.34 -8.66
N LEU A 26 -8.11 -7.44 -7.72
CA LEU A 26 -8.77 -7.77 -6.45
C LEU A 26 -10.20 -8.30 -6.64
N ALA A 27 -10.92 -7.79 -7.65
CA ALA A 27 -12.28 -8.22 -7.98
C ALA A 27 -12.33 -9.59 -8.70
N GLY A 28 -11.19 -10.27 -8.88
CA GLY A 28 -11.13 -11.62 -9.44
C GLY A 28 -11.17 -11.69 -10.97
N LYS A 29 -11.11 -10.56 -11.70
CA LYS A 29 -11.13 -10.54 -13.17
C LYS A 29 -9.89 -11.14 -13.84
N TYR A 30 -8.83 -11.38 -13.06
CA TYR A 30 -7.56 -11.97 -13.50
C TYR A 30 -7.17 -13.19 -12.66
N HIS A 31 -8.14 -14.00 -12.21
CA HIS A 31 -7.86 -15.31 -11.63
C HIS A 31 -7.41 -16.26 -12.75
N GLU A 32 -6.11 -16.51 -12.84
CA GLU A 32 -5.57 -17.68 -13.54
C GLU A 32 -5.49 -18.83 -12.52
N GLU A 33 -6.07 -19.99 -12.85
CA GLU A 33 -6.19 -21.17 -11.96
C GLU A 33 -4.85 -21.83 -11.57
N ASP A 34 -3.71 -21.31 -12.05
CA ASP A 34 -2.40 -21.97 -12.00
C ASP A 34 -1.27 -21.07 -11.46
N LYS A 35 -1.48 -20.47 -10.28
CA LYS A 35 -0.40 -19.78 -9.54
C LYS A 35 -0.38 -20.18 -8.07
N GLU A 36 0.81 -20.55 -7.60
CA GLU A 36 1.15 -20.87 -6.21
C GLU A 36 0.86 -19.68 -5.27
N GLY A 37 -0.35 -19.63 -4.72
CA GLY A 37 -0.76 -18.68 -3.70
C GLY A 37 -1.66 -19.36 -2.68
N GLN A 38 -1.27 -19.35 -1.40
CA GLN A 38 -2.02 -20.03 -0.34
C GLN A 38 -3.37 -19.35 -0.01
N ILE A 39 -3.56 -18.09 -0.43
CA ILE A 39 -4.74 -17.26 -0.14
C ILE A 39 -5.13 -16.40 -1.36
N SER A 40 -6.41 -16.05 -1.48
CA SER A 40 -6.89 -15.17 -2.55
C SER A 40 -6.29 -13.76 -2.43
N HIS A 41 -6.13 -13.04 -3.55
CA HIS A 41 -5.67 -11.64 -3.57
C HIS A 41 -6.50 -10.73 -2.66
N TYR A 42 -7.81 -10.97 -2.56
CA TYR A 42 -8.70 -10.22 -1.68
C TYR A 42 -8.47 -10.53 -0.19
N GLU A 43 -8.20 -11.79 0.14
CA GLU A 43 -7.90 -12.21 1.52
C GLU A 43 -6.54 -11.69 1.98
N ALA A 44 -5.54 -11.71 1.11
CA ALA A 44 -4.23 -11.11 1.36
C ALA A 44 -4.36 -9.60 1.65
N LEU A 45 -5.14 -8.88 0.83
CA LEU A 45 -5.41 -7.46 1.05
C LEU A 45 -6.18 -7.22 2.36
N SER A 46 -7.23 -7.99 2.60
CA SER A 46 -8.06 -7.85 3.80
C SER A 46 -7.25 -8.07 5.08
N THR A 47 -6.36 -9.06 5.07
CA THR A 47 -5.41 -9.32 6.17
C THR A 47 -4.47 -8.13 6.40
N ALA A 48 -3.89 -7.58 5.33
CA ALA A 48 -3.02 -6.42 5.43
C ALA A 48 -3.75 -5.15 5.90
N LEU A 49 -5.01 -4.96 5.48
CA LEU A 49 -5.87 -3.86 5.94
C LEU A 49 -6.25 -4.03 7.41
N ALA A 50 -6.61 -5.23 7.85
CA ALA A 50 -6.93 -5.52 9.25
C ALA A 50 -5.71 -5.27 10.16
N ALA A 51 -4.50 -5.56 9.69
CA ALA A 51 -3.27 -5.28 10.43
C ALA A 51 -2.96 -3.77 10.55
N THR A 52 -3.48 -2.94 9.65
CA THR A 52 -3.15 -1.50 9.57
C THR A 52 -4.28 -0.58 10.04
N VAL A 53 -5.52 -1.05 10.08
CA VAL A 53 -6.69 -0.30 10.56
C VAL A 53 -7.12 -0.82 11.92
N GLY A 54 -6.97 0.02 12.95
CA GLY A 54 -7.40 -0.31 14.32
C GLY A 54 -7.79 0.92 15.12
N MET A 55 -8.21 0.71 16.36
CA MET A 55 -8.61 1.78 17.29
C MET A 55 -7.51 2.85 17.45
N GLY A 56 -6.23 2.46 17.37
CA GLY A 56 -5.09 3.38 17.44
C GLY A 56 -5.04 4.44 16.32
N ASN A 57 -5.51 4.11 15.11
CA ASN A 57 -5.58 5.11 14.04
C ASN A 57 -6.69 6.13 14.32
N ILE A 58 -7.81 5.69 14.88
CA ILE A 58 -8.96 6.56 15.18
C ILE A 58 -8.60 7.52 16.33
N SER A 59 -7.99 7.00 17.41
CA SER A 59 -7.54 7.83 18.52
C SER A 59 -6.40 8.77 18.11
N GLY A 60 -5.48 8.31 17.26
CA GLY A 60 -4.40 9.14 16.71
C GLY A 60 -4.93 10.32 15.89
N VAL A 61 -5.95 10.09 15.05
CA VAL A 61 -6.62 11.17 14.31
C VAL A 61 -7.30 12.15 15.26
N ALA A 62 -8.01 11.64 16.29
CA ALA A 62 -8.68 12.50 17.26
C ALA A 62 -7.69 13.40 18.02
N VAL A 63 -6.56 12.85 18.47
CA VAL A 63 -5.49 13.61 19.14
C VAL A 63 -4.83 14.63 18.18
N ALA A 64 -4.60 14.23 16.93
CA ALA A 64 -4.01 15.13 15.93
C ALA A 64 -4.92 16.35 15.64
N ILE A 65 -6.24 16.15 15.59
CA ILE A 65 -7.21 17.23 15.39
C ILE A 65 -7.34 18.11 16.64
N THR A 66 -7.38 17.51 17.84
CA THR A 66 -7.53 18.28 19.08
C THR A 66 -6.29 19.12 19.40
N MET A 67 -5.09 18.60 19.13
CA MET A 67 -3.84 19.34 19.36
C MET A 67 -3.42 20.24 18.19
N GLY A 68 -3.63 19.80 16.95
CA GLY A 68 -3.19 20.50 15.73
C GLY A 68 -4.26 21.36 15.07
N GLY A 69 -5.51 21.31 15.56
CA GLY A 69 -6.66 21.96 14.95
C GLY A 69 -7.17 21.24 13.69
N PRO A 70 -8.28 21.72 13.10
CA PRO A 70 -8.90 21.07 11.94
C PRO A 70 -8.01 21.03 10.68
N GLY A 71 -7.00 21.90 10.61
CA GLY A 71 -6.00 21.90 9.52
C GLY A 71 -5.07 20.69 9.51
N ALA A 72 -5.03 19.90 10.60
CA ALA A 72 -4.24 18.67 10.66
C ALA A 72 -4.67 17.64 9.60
N ILE A 73 -5.96 17.59 9.28
CA ILE A 73 -6.52 16.63 8.30
C ILE A 73 -5.89 16.83 6.91
N PHE A 74 -5.69 18.08 6.49
CA PHE A 74 -5.04 18.39 5.22
C PHE A 74 -3.64 17.78 5.16
N TRP A 75 -2.84 17.94 6.22
CA TRP A 75 -1.50 17.36 6.29
C TRP A 75 -1.50 15.84 6.43
N MET A 76 -2.54 15.26 7.04
CA MET A 76 -2.73 13.81 7.07
C MET A 76 -2.98 13.25 5.66
N TRP A 77 -3.77 13.93 4.82
CA TRP A 77 -3.94 13.51 3.43
C TRP A 77 -2.68 13.67 2.60
N VAL A 78 -1.94 14.78 2.76
CA VAL A 78 -0.66 15.01 2.08
C VAL A 78 0.34 13.92 2.45
N SER A 79 0.48 13.58 3.73
CA SER A 79 1.38 12.51 4.19
C SER A 79 0.93 11.12 3.71
N ALA A 80 -0.37 10.85 3.68
CA ALA A 80 -0.91 9.60 3.12
C ALA A 80 -0.56 9.45 1.64
N PHE A 81 -0.65 10.52 0.85
CA PHE A 81 -0.29 10.54 -0.57
C PHE A 81 1.17 10.13 -0.79
N PHE A 82 2.10 10.70 -0.02
CA PHE A 82 3.52 10.29 -0.05
C PHE A 82 3.74 8.86 0.48
N GLY A 83 2.96 8.45 1.48
CA GLY A 83 3.00 7.11 2.06
C GLY A 83 2.64 6.02 1.04
N ILE A 84 1.59 6.24 0.23
CA ILE A 84 1.16 5.33 -0.83
C ILE A 84 2.27 5.14 -1.87
N ALA A 85 2.87 6.24 -2.34
CA ALA A 85 3.97 6.16 -3.30
C ALA A 85 5.16 5.37 -2.74
N THR A 86 5.54 5.63 -1.49
CA THR A 86 6.65 4.92 -0.83
C THR A 86 6.34 3.44 -0.68
N LYS A 87 5.16 3.08 -0.19
CA LYS A 87 4.73 1.67 -0.05
C LYS A 87 4.68 0.94 -1.38
N PHE A 88 4.18 1.58 -2.44
CA PHE A 88 4.18 1.01 -3.78
C PHE A 88 5.59 0.64 -4.22
N PHE A 89 6.54 1.59 -4.13
CA PHE A 89 7.93 1.32 -4.48
C PHE A 89 8.57 0.23 -3.62
N THR A 90 8.35 0.26 -2.30
CA THR A 90 8.88 -0.78 -1.41
C THR A 90 8.33 -2.15 -1.76
N CYS A 91 7.03 -2.29 -2.03
CA CYS A 91 6.44 -3.57 -2.43
C CYS A 91 6.93 -4.02 -3.80
N THR A 92 7.02 -3.13 -4.80
CA THR A 92 7.56 -3.47 -6.12
C THR A 92 9.02 -3.90 -6.03
N LEU A 93 9.83 -3.19 -5.24
CA LEU A 93 11.23 -3.53 -5.01
C LEU A 93 11.36 -4.86 -4.26
N ALA A 94 10.51 -5.10 -3.26
CA ALA A 94 10.47 -6.36 -2.53
C ALA A 94 10.16 -7.54 -3.45
N VAL A 95 9.27 -7.38 -4.44
CA VAL A 95 8.99 -8.42 -5.46
C VAL A 95 10.14 -8.57 -6.45
N MET A 96 10.77 -7.45 -6.88
CA MET A 96 11.90 -7.48 -7.82
C MET A 96 13.16 -8.12 -7.22
N PHE A 97 13.42 -7.85 -5.94
CA PHE A 97 14.55 -8.40 -5.17
C PHE A 97 14.16 -9.65 -4.37
N ARG A 98 12.97 -10.21 -4.64
CA ARG A 98 12.56 -11.51 -4.10
C ARG A 98 13.44 -12.58 -4.75
N GLY A 99 14.59 -12.85 -4.14
CA GLY A 99 15.45 -13.97 -4.52
C GLY A 99 14.72 -15.28 -4.26
N ARG A 100 14.88 -16.25 -5.16
CA ARG A 100 14.52 -17.64 -4.88
C ARG A 100 15.54 -18.18 -3.89
N ASP A 101 15.08 -18.59 -2.71
CA ASP A 101 15.89 -19.45 -1.84
C ASP A 101 16.08 -20.81 -2.53
N SER A 102 17.19 -21.46 -2.23
CA SER A 102 17.59 -22.81 -2.64
C SER A 102 16.54 -23.90 -2.36
N GLU A 103 15.52 -23.62 -1.53
CA GLU A 103 14.48 -24.58 -1.10
C GLU A 103 13.07 -24.29 -1.65
N GLY A 104 12.91 -23.35 -2.59
CA GLY A 104 11.64 -23.19 -3.31
C GLY A 104 10.47 -22.57 -2.52
N GLU A 105 10.64 -22.21 -1.25
CA GLU A 105 9.63 -21.48 -0.49
C GLU A 105 9.72 -19.96 -0.71
N VAL A 106 8.57 -19.37 -1.04
CA VAL A 106 8.43 -17.95 -1.33
C VAL A 106 8.01 -17.22 -0.05
N ARG A 107 8.96 -16.60 0.64
CA ARG A 107 8.66 -15.63 1.72
C ARG A 107 8.47 -14.21 1.20
#